data_AF-A0A6N6PFM6-F1
#
_entry.id   AF-A0A6N6PFM6-F1
#
_cell.length_a   1.000
_cell.length_b   1.000
_cell.length_c   1.000
_cell.angle_alpha   90.00
_cell.angle_beta   90.00
_cell.angle_gamma   90.00
#
_symmetry.space_group_name_H-M   'P 1'
#
loop_
_entity.id
_entity.type
_entity.pdbx_description
1 polymer ?
#
loop_
_entity_poly.entity_id
_entity_poly.type
_entity_poly.pdbx_seq_one_letter_code
_entity_poly.pdbx_strand_id
1 'polypeptide(L)'
;METREALVKAGRWWNARHRSISDVRHMISPEVFYVHVQGEQRGPYTIPQIDHMLNSGLIERETLYWREGMEQWQPVTELVIVRVVPNPWIKPAMAAAVLLVLAILGRMFGPITLEGWRETNQHAYTAPAAYWRARDVVRNTALPKGSLVVFGEIERAQVALQAADGAVVTVRGEVTGANGKTAERGWRVPMKFNTKTREWTGGPAVEVAP
;
A
#
# COMPACT_ATOMS: atom_id res chain seq x y z
N MET A 1 14.58 55.03 30.64
CA MET A 1 15.46 53.84 30.58
C MET A 1 15.35 53.11 29.23
N GLU A 2 14.89 53.76 28.15
CA GLU A 2 14.53 53.08 26.89
C GLU A 2 15.56 53.29 25.75
N THR A 3 16.56 54.14 25.95
CA THR A 3 17.53 54.53 24.92
C THR A 3 18.80 53.67 24.87
N ARG A 4 19.07 52.85 25.90
CA ARG A 4 20.25 51.96 25.92
C ARG A 4 20.00 50.60 25.25
N GLU A 5 18.75 50.14 25.17
CA GLU A 5 18.43 48.86 24.52
C GLU A 5 18.36 48.94 22.99
N ALA A 6 17.96 50.10 22.44
CA ALA A 6 17.88 50.30 20.99
C ALA A 6 19.29 50.29 20.33
N LEU A 7 20.30 50.84 21.01
CA LEU A 7 21.68 50.88 20.50
C LEU A 7 22.37 49.51 20.56
N VAL A 8 22.03 48.67 21.53
CA VAL A 8 22.54 47.28 21.61
C VAL A 8 21.89 46.38 20.56
N LYS A 9 20.62 46.63 20.19
CA LYS A 9 19.99 45.96 19.05
C LYS A 9 20.55 46.46 17.71
N ALA A 10 20.71 47.76 17.51
CA ALA A 10 21.25 48.31 16.25
C ALA A 10 22.67 47.82 15.92
N GLY A 11 23.55 47.69 16.93
CA GLY A 11 24.89 47.10 16.74
C GLY A 11 24.87 45.59 16.43
N ARG A 12 23.82 44.89 16.86
CA ARG A 12 23.64 43.44 16.64
C ARG A 12 23.07 43.12 15.25
N TRP A 13 22.45 44.08 14.58
CA TRP A 13 21.96 43.96 13.19
C TRP A 13 23.01 44.33 12.12
N TRP A 14 24.13 44.96 12.49
CA TRP A 14 25.22 45.25 11.54
C TRP A 14 26.21 44.06 11.36
N ASN A 15 26.35 43.22 12.39
CA ASN A 15 27.28 42.07 12.38
C ASN A 15 26.77 40.83 11.62
N ALA A 16 25.49 40.74 11.25
CA ALA A 16 24.95 39.60 10.50
C ALA A 16 25.15 39.71 8.97
N ARG A 17 25.61 40.86 8.46
CA ARG A 17 25.94 41.09 7.04
C ARG A 17 27.44 40.95 6.75
N HIS A 18 28.23 40.48 7.70
CA HIS A 18 29.63 40.15 7.49
C HIS A 18 29.82 38.64 7.62
N ARG A 19 29.13 37.89 6.76
CA ARG A 19 29.53 36.52 6.44
C ARG A 19 30.89 36.64 5.75
N SER A 20 31.95 36.48 6.54
CA SER A 20 33.33 36.16 6.15
C SER A 20 33.65 36.44 4.68
N ILE A 21 34.12 37.66 4.37
CA ILE A 21 34.75 37.97 3.07
C ILE A 21 35.92 37.01 2.78
N SER A 22 36.47 36.36 3.80
CA SER A 22 37.45 35.27 3.73
C SER A 22 36.93 33.99 3.05
N ASP A 23 35.64 33.63 3.20
CA ASP A 23 35.03 32.46 2.52
C ASP A 23 34.84 32.72 1.02
N VAL A 24 34.40 33.93 0.65
CA VAL A 24 34.22 34.29 -0.76
C VAL A 24 35.58 34.47 -1.45
N ARG A 25 36.62 34.91 -0.74
CA ARG A 25 37.99 34.98 -1.28
C ARG A 25 38.59 33.61 -1.59
N HIS A 26 38.20 32.54 -0.87
CA HIS A 26 38.64 31.18 -1.19
C HIS A 26 37.97 30.62 -2.46
N MET A 27 36.81 31.15 -2.87
CA MET A 27 36.15 30.76 -4.14
C MET A 27 36.82 31.34 -5.41
N ILE A 28 37.80 32.23 -5.27
CA ILE A 28 38.57 32.82 -6.39
C ILE A 28 40.08 32.74 -6.10
N SER A 29 40.51 31.80 -5.26
CA SER A 29 41.94 31.50 -5.13
C SER A 29 42.33 30.66 -6.36
N PRO A 30 43.42 30.97 -7.08
CA PRO A 30 43.94 30.16 -8.18
C PRO A 30 44.58 28.86 -7.66
N GLU A 31 43.99 28.26 -6.63
CA GLU A 31 44.44 26.99 -6.09
C GLU A 31 44.21 25.92 -7.15
N VAL A 32 45.34 25.38 -7.58
CA VAL A 32 45.43 24.35 -8.59
C VAL A 32 45.51 22.99 -7.92
N PHE A 33 44.60 22.11 -8.33
CA PHE A 33 44.49 20.75 -7.83
C PHE A 33 44.76 19.78 -8.98
N TYR A 34 45.39 18.66 -8.66
CA TYR A 34 45.61 17.56 -9.57
C TYR A 34 44.73 16.40 -9.13
N VAL A 35 44.18 15.65 -10.08
CA VAL A 35 43.36 14.46 -9.82
C VAL A 35 44.03 13.23 -10.42
N HIS A 36 43.88 12.10 -9.75
CA HIS A 36 44.41 10.82 -10.20
C HIS A 36 43.32 10.03 -10.93
N VAL A 37 43.40 9.98 -12.25
CA VAL A 37 42.40 9.34 -13.12
C VAL A 37 43.09 8.28 -13.96
N GLN A 38 42.65 7.02 -13.86
CA GLN A 38 43.16 5.90 -14.65
C GLN A 38 44.68 5.65 -14.54
N GLY A 39 45.26 5.89 -13.36
CA GLY A 39 46.70 5.69 -13.14
C GLY A 39 47.58 6.88 -13.56
N GLU A 40 46.97 7.96 -14.05
CA GLU A 40 47.67 9.18 -14.45
C GLU A 40 47.24 10.38 -13.60
N GLN A 41 48.20 11.24 -13.31
CA GLN A 41 47.94 12.55 -12.73
C GLN A 41 47.46 13.51 -13.83
N ARG A 42 46.28 14.10 -13.65
CA ARG A 42 45.68 15.07 -14.58
C ARG A 42 45.42 16.39 -13.87
N GLY A 43 45.63 17.50 -14.57
CA GLY A 43 45.44 18.85 -14.03
C GLY A 43 46.44 19.84 -14.64
N PRO A 44 46.48 21.07 -14.14
CA PRO A 44 45.76 21.56 -12.95
C PRO A 44 44.27 21.87 -13.18
N TYR A 45 43.46 21.65 -12.15
CA TYR A 45 42.03 21.97 -12.10
C TYR A 45 41.71 22.88 -10.92
N THR A 46 40.64 23.65 -11.06
CA THR A 46 40.04 24.46 -9.99
C THR A 46 38.91 23.72 -9.31
N ILE A 47 38.52 24.14 -8.09
CA ILE A 47 37.40 23.53 -7.35
C ILE A 47 36.10 23.49 -8.18
N PRO A 48 35.68 24.55 -8.92
CA PRO A 48 34.48 24.48 -9.76
C PRO A 48 34.57 23.45 -10.89
N GLN A 49 35.77 23.23 -11.44
CA GLN A 49 35.98 22.21 -12.48
C GLN A 49 35.86 20.80 -11.87
N ILE A 50 36.45 20.57 -10.70
CA ILE A 50 36.31 19.30 -9.98
C ILE A 50 34.85 19.07 -9.56
N ASP A 51 34.13 20.11 -9.13
CA ASP A 51 32.70 20.01 -8.79
C ASP A 51 31.86 19.59 -9.99
N HIS A 52 32.13 20.19 -11.15
CA HIS A 52 31.46 19.79 -12.38
C HIS A 52 31.78 18.33 -12.75
N MET A 53 33.06 17.96 -12.76
CA MET A 53 33.50 16.61 -13.15
C MET A 53 32.93 15.52 -12.24
N LEU A 54 32.89 15.76 -10.93
CA LEU A 54 32.34 14.80 -9.96
C LEU A 54 30.82 14.66 -10.12
N ASN A 55 30.10 15.78 -10.23
CA ASN A 55 28.64 15.76 -10.31
C ASN A 55 28.10 15.35 -11.69
N SER A 56 28.91 15.43 -12.74
CA SER A 56 28.57 14.91 -14.06
C SER A 56 28.97 13.44 -14.25
N GLY A 57 29.68 12.83 -13.28
CA GLY A 57 30.18 11.46 -13.38
C GLY A 57 31.40 11.29 -14.31
N LEU A 58 32.13 12.37 -14.62
CA LEU A 58 33.40 12.29 -15.37
C LEU A 58 34.54 11.75 -14.50
N ILE A 59 34.44 11.92 -13.19
CA ILE A 59 35.32 11.30 -12.19
C ILE A 59 34.47 10.62 -11.12
N GLU A 60 35.00 9.55 -10.56
CA GLU A 60 34.35 8.77 -9.51
C GLU A 60 34.52 9.44 -8.14
N ARG A 61 33.70 9.05 -7.15
CA ARG A 61 33.71 9.64 -5.80
C ARG A 61 34.99 9.30 -5.03
N GLU A 62 35.59 8.19 -5.42
CA GLU A 62 36.82 7.61 -4.92
C GLU A 62 38.05 8.20 -5.61
N THR A 63 37.86 9.05 -6.63
CA THR A 63 38.96 9.74 -7.31
C THR A 63 39.76 10.54 -6.30
N LEU A 64 41.08 10.43 -6.37
CA LEU A 64 41.97 11.13 -5.45
C LEU A 64 42.40 12.47 -6.05
N TYR A 65 42.57 13.48 -5.21
CA TYR A 65 43.13 14.77 -5.52
C TYR A 65 44.35 15.08 -4.67
N TRP A 66 45.21 15.96 -5.18
CA TRP A 66 46.39 16.47 -4.50
C TRP A 66 46.64 17.92 -4.91
N ARG A 67 47.22 18.72 -4.02
CA ARG A 67 47.76 20.06 -4.32
C ARG A 67 49.11 20.24 -3.67
N GLU A 68 49.86 21.23 -4.16
CA GLU A 68 51.17 21.58 -3.62
C GLU A 68 51.08 21.85 -2.11
N GLY A 69 51.98 21.21 -1.35
CA GLY A 69 52.01 21.27 0.11
C GLY A 69 51.20 20.18 0.84
N MET A 70 50.52 19.27 0.12
CA MET A 70 49.91 18.09 0.73
C MET A 70 50.89 16.92 0.83
N GLU A 71 50.92 16.25 1.99
CA GLU A 71 51.76 15.06 2.21
C GLU A 71 51.22 13.82 1.49
N GLN A 72 49.90 13.74 1.31
CA GLN A 72 49.22 12.58 0.72
C GLN A 72 48.02 12.99 -0.15
N TRP A 73 47.66 12.10 -1.07
CA TRP A 73 46.45 12.20 -1.88
C TRP A 73 45.20 12.02 -1.01
N GLN A 74 44.15 12.79 -1.26
CA GLN A 74 42.87 12.73 -0.55
C GLN A 74 41.70 12.51 -1.50
N PRO A 75 40.57 11.94 -1.08
CA PRO A 75 39.42 11.72 -1.95
C PRO A 75 38.74 13.03 -2.34
N VAL A 76 38.28 13.15 -3.59
CA VAL A 76 37.59 14.37 -4.11
C VAL A 76 36.30 14.70 -3.37
N THR A 77 35.73 13.72 -2.65
CA THR A 77 34.55 13.91 -1.80
C THR A 77 34.82 14.76 -0.54
N GLU A 78 36.08 14.92 -0.12
CA GLU A 78 36.45 15.89 0.91
C GLU A 78 36.44 17.32 0.37
N LEU A 79 36.63 17.50 -0.95
CA LEU A 79 36.65 18.80 -1.60
C LEU A 79 35.26 19.22 -2.09
N VAL A 80 34.45 18.27 -2.58
CA VAL A 80 33.13 18.54 -3.18
C VAL A 80 32.09 17.52 -2.73
N ILE A 81 30.88 18.01 -2.41
CA ILE A 81 29.72 17.17 -2.09
C ILE A 81 29.07 16.64 -3.37
N VAL A 82 28.84 15.32 -3.42
CA VAL A 82 28.10 14.68 -4.52
C VAL A 82 26.62 15.01 -4.45
N ARG A 83 26.08 15.57 -5.53
CA ARG A 83 24.66 15.89 -5.69
C ARG A 83 23.92 14.68 -6.23
N VAL A 84 23.14 14.01 -5.39
CA VAL A 84 22.21 12.98 -5.84
C VAL A 84 20.93 13.66 -6.29
N VAL A 85 20.63 13.65 -7.59
CA VAL A 85 19.35 14.16 -8.11
C VAL A 85 18.30 13.05 -7.91
N PRO A 86 17.29 13.24 -7.04
CA PRO A 86 16.26 12.23 -6.84
C PRO A 86 15.39 12.11 -8.10
N ASN A 87 15.12 10.87 -8.54
CA ASN A 87 14.22 10.63 -9.66
C ASN A 87 12.76 10.99 -9.26
N PRO A 88 12.11 11.97 -9.93
CA PRO A 88 10.78 12.44 -9.55
C PRO A 88 9.67 11.39 -9.76
N TRP A 89 9.91 10.34 -10.55
CA TRP A 89 8.90 9.35 -10.91
C TRP A 89 8.75 8.20 -9.90
N ILE A 90 9.65 8.08 -8.91
CA ILE A 90 9.62 6.96 -7.95
C ILE A 90 8.36 7.02 -7.06
N LYS A 91 7.99 8.20 -6.55
CA LYS A 91 6.82 8.37 -5.67
C LYS A 91 5.49 8.02 -6.37
N PRO A 92 5.17 8.57 -7.56
CA PRO A 92 3.94 8.19 -8.25
C PRO A 92 3.93 6.71 -8.68
N ALA A 93 5.08 6.13 -9.06
CA ALA A 93 5.17 4.71 -9.39
C ALA A 93 4.82 3.81 -8.19
N MET A 94 5.33 4.13 -7.00
CA MET A 94 4.96 3.39 -5.78
C MET A 94 3.47 3.52 -5.45
N ALA A 95 2.90 4.72 -5.56
CA ALA A 95 1.46 4.92 -5.34
C ALA A 95 0.61 4.08 -6.31
N ALA A 96 0.97 4.07 -7.60
CA ALA A 96 0.31 3.25 -8.61
C ALA A 96 0.43 1.76 -8.30
N ALA A 97 1.60 1.30 -7.84
CA ALA A 97 1.81 -0.10 -7.47
C ALA A 97 0.92 -0.51 -6.29
N VAL A 98 0.80 0.33 -5.25
CA VAL A 98 -0.08 0.07 -4.11
C VAL A 98 -1.55 0.01 -4.54
N LEU A 99 -2.00 0.96 -5.37
CA LEU A 99 -3.36 0.97 -5.90
C LEU A 99 -3.65 -0.29 -6.73
N LEU A 100 -2.69 -0.76 -7.52
CA LEU A 100 -2.82 -1.97 -8.30
C LEU A 100 -2.97 -3.21 -7.41
N VAL A 101 -2.16 -3.32 -6.34
CA VAL A 101 -2.28 -4.40 -5.36
C VAL A 101 -3.64 -4.37 -4.66
N LEU A 102 -4.12 -3.20 -4.23
CA LEU A 102 -5.43 -3.06 -3.60
C LEU A 102 -6.57 -3.43 -4.57
N ALA A 103 -6.46 -3.06 -5.85
CA ALA A 103 -7.44 -3.44 -6.86
C ALA A 103 -7.47 -4.96 -7.09
N ILE A 104 -6.31 -5.63 -7.11
CA ILE A 104 -6.22 -7.09 -7.22
C ILE A 104 -6.86 -7.75 -6.00
N LEU A 105 -6.53 -7.30 -4.79
CA LEU A 105 -7.12 -7.82 -3.56
C LEU A 105 -8.64 -7.59 -3.52
N GLY A 106 -9.11 -6.41 -3.88
CA GLY A 106 -10.55 -6.11 -3.99
C GLY A 106 -11.26 -7.00 -5.00
N ARG A 107 -10.63 -7.30 -6.14
CA ARG A 107 -11.19 -8.21 -7.16
C ARG A 107 -11.24 -9.66 -6.68
N MET A 108 -10.21 -10.14 -5.99
CA MET A 108 -10.16 -11.51 -5.49
C MET A 108 -11.08 -11.76 -4.29
N PHE A 109 -11.11 -10.82 -3.35
CA PHE A 109 -11.84 -10.98 -2.09
C PHE A 109 -13.19 -10.27 -2.07
N GLY A 110 -13.51 -9.45 -3.09
CA GLY A 110 -14.77 -8.74 -3.20
C GLY A 110 -15.99 -9.67 -3.13
N PRO A 111 -16.09 -10.73 -3.96
CA PRO A 111 -17.23 -11.65 -3.91
C PRO A 111 -17.36 -12.36 -2.54
N ILE A 112 -16.24 -12.83 -1.97
CA ILE A 112 -16.22 -13.60 -0.71
C ILE A 112 -16.62 -12.72 0.48
N THR A 113 -16.09 -11.49 0.56
CA THR A 113 -16.40 -10.57 1.66
C THR A 113 -17.80 -9.99 1.56
N LEU A 114 -18.30 -9.71 0.35
CA LEU A 114 -19.66 -9.24 0.14
C LEU A 114 -20.69 -10.33 0.46
N GLU A 115 -20.44 -11.58 0.08
CA GLU A 115 -21.33 -12.70 0.43
C GLU A 115 -21.37 -12.95 1.94
N GLY A 116 -20.21 -13.02 2.61
CA GLY A 116 -20.17 -13.21 4.07
C GLY A 116 -20.78 -12.04 4.86
N TRP A 117 -20.57 -10.80 4.42
CA TRP A 117 -21.18 -9.62 5.03
C TRP A 117 -22.70 -9.59 4.79
N ARG A 118 -23.15 -10.00 3.60
CA ARG A 118 -24.59 -10.16 3.29
C ARG A 118 -25.22 -11.33 4.01
N GLU A 119 -24.49 -12.37 4.38
CA GLU A 119 -25.02 -13.49 5.18
C GLU A 119 -25.22 -13.08 6.66
N THR A 120 -24.36 -12.20 7.16
CA THR A 120 -24.36 -11.78 8.59
C THR A 120 -25.33 -10.62 8.88
N ASN A 121 -25.50 -9.66 7.96
CA ASN A 121 -26.26 -8.41 8.22
C ASN A 121 -27.75 -8.44 7.83
N GLN A 122 -28.37 -9.61 7.69
CA GLN A 122 -29.77 -9.72 7.26
C GLN A 122 -30.72 -9.70 8.46
N HIS A 123 -31.14 -8.49 8.84
CA HIS A 123 -32.07 -8.23 9.95
C HIS A 123 -33.47 -7.79 9.50
N ALA A 124 -33.83 -8.09 8.25
CA ALA A 124 -35.11 -7.70 7.66
C ALA A 124 -35.96 -8.93 7.35
N TYR A 125 -37.28 -8.81 7.56
CA TYR A 125 -38.25 -9.79 7.09
C TYR A 125 -38.43 -9.66 5.58
N THR A 126 -37.51 -10.25 4.82
CA THR A 126 -37.49 -10.19 3.36
C THR A 126 -37.06 -11.53 2.78
N ALA A 127 -37.49 -11.84 1.56
CA ALA A 127 -37.11 -13.06 0.88
C ALA A 127 -35.58 -13.22 0.71
N PRO A 128 -34.81 -12.17 0.36
CA PRO A 128 -33.35 -12.26 0.32
C PRO A 128 -32.73 -12.61 1.67
N ALA A 129 -33.19 -12.01 2.75
CA ALA A 129 -32.70 -12.28 4.10
C ALA A 129 -32.90 -13.76 4.50
N ALA A 130 -34.10 -14.28 4.24
CA ALA A 130 -34.42 -15.68 4.49
C ALA A 130 -33.53 -16.62 3.65
N TYR A 131 -33.30 -16.29 2.38
CA TYR A 131 -32.44 -17.07 1.48
C TYR A 131 -30.99 -17.17 1.96
N TRP A 132 -30.37 -16.04 2.29
CA TRP A 132 -28.97 -16.02 2.75
C TRP A 132 -28.80 -16.80 4.06
N ARG A 133 -29.78 -16.71 4.97
CA ARG A 133 -29.76 -17.47 6.22
C ARG A 133 -30.03 -18.97 6.02
N ALA A 134 -30.86 -19.34 5.05
CA ALA A 134 -31.04 -20.74 4.68
C ALA A 134 -29.76 -21.38 4.11
N ARG A 135 -28.94 -20.63 3.36
CA ARG A 135 -27.62 -21.11 2.86
C ARG A 135 -26.69 -21.49 4.01
N ASP A 136 -26.62 -20.65 5.04
CA ASP A 136 -25.80 -20.92 6.23
C ASP A 136 -26.27 -22.19 6.96
N VAL A 137 -27.59 -22.36 7.12
CA VAL A 137 -28.17 -23.59 7.69
C VAL A 137 -27.76 -24.82 6.89
N VAL A 138 -27.88 -24.79 5.55
CA VAL A 138 -27.48 -25.92 4.69
C VAL A 138 -26.01 -26.26 4.87
N ARG A 139 -25.12 -25.26 4.87
CA ARG A 139 -23.67 -25.48 5.10
C ARG A 139 -23.39 -26.19 6.41
N ASN A 140 -24.11 -25.80 7.47
CA ASN A 140 -23.84 -26.26 8.82
C ASN A 140 -24.55 -27.56 9.18
N THR A 141 -25.71 -27.87 8.57
CA THR A 141 -26.55 -29.01 8.97
C THR A 141 -26.69 -30.11 7.94
N ALA A 142 -26.65 -29.80 6.63
CA ALA A 142 -27.00 -30.76 5.58
C ALA A 142 -25.80 -31.28 4.79
N LEU A 143 -24.64 -30.64 4.87
CA LEU A 143 -23.46 -31.05 4.12
C LEU A 143 -22.63 -32.10 4.87
N PRO A 144 -22.14 -33.14 4.18
CA PRO A 144 -21.13 -34.04 4.72
C PRO A 144 -19.86 -33.27 5.12
N LYS A 145 -19.22 -33.66 6.23
CA LYS A 145 -17.96 -33.03 6.68
C LYS A 145 -16.90 -33.09 5.57
N GLY A 146 -16.26 -31.96 5.30
CA GLY A 146 -15.22 -31.83 4.28
C GLY A 146 -15.74 -31.70 2.84
N SER A 147 -17.06 -31.56 2.63
CA SER A 147 -17.61 -31.20 1.33
C SER A 147 -17.60 -29.67 1.12
N LEU A 148 -17.43 -29.26 -0.13
CA LEU A 148 -17.54 -27.87 -0.56
C LEU A 148 -18.87 -27.70 -1.30
N VAL A 149 -19.57 -26.60 -1.03
CA VAL A 149 -20.79 -26.23 -1.77
C VAL A 149 -20.60 -24.90 -2.47
N VAL A 150 -20.96 -24.85 -3.74
CA VAL A 150 -21.13 -23.62 -4.50
C VAL A 150 -22.62 -23.42 -4.73
N PHE A 151 -23.21 -22.48 -4.00
CA PHE A 151 -24.62 -22.16 -4.16
C PHE A 151 -24.85 -21.37 -5.44
N GLY A 152 -25.95 -21.68 -6.15
CA GLY A 152 -26.41 -20.88 -7.27
C GLY A 152 -26.93 -19.51 -6.83
N GLU A 153 -27.12 -18.60 -7.77
CA GLU A 153 -27.67 -17.26 -7.49
C GLU A 153 -29.07 -17.32 -6.89
N ILE A 154 -29.46 -16.26 -6.16
CA ILE A 154 -30.77 -16.15 -5.53
C ILE A 154 -31.93 -16.25 -6.52
N GLU A 155 -31.73 -15.85 -7.78
CA GLU A 155 -32.75 -15.94 -8.83
C GLU A 155 -33.17 -17.38 -9.14
N ARG A 156 -32.29 -18.35 -8.87
CA ARG A 156 -32.58 -19.79 -9.00
C ARG A 156 -33.22 -20.38 -7.75
N ALA A 157 -33.29 -19.62 -6.67
CA ALA A 157 -33.88 -20.05 -5.41
C ALA A 157 -35.38 -19.73 -5.37
N GLN A 158 -36.14 -20.61 -4.75
CA GLN A 158 -37.57 -20.38 -4.50
C GLN A 158 -37.75 -19.97 -3.05
N VAL A 159 -38.24 -18.75 -2.81
CA VAL A 159 -38.50 -18.25 -1.46
C VAL A 159 -39.98 -17.94 -1.33
N ALA A 160 -40.68 -18.70 -0.49
CA ALA A 160 -42.07 -18.45 -0.16
C ALA A 160 -42.17 -17.88 1.26
N LEU A 161 -42.41 -16.57 1.36
CA LEU A 161 -42.73 -15.92 2.65
C LEU A 161 -44.14 -16.33 3.10
N GLN A 162 -44.31 -16.53 4.40
CA GLN A 162 -45.57 -16.94 5.03
C GLN A 162 -46.02 -15.89 6.03
N ALA A 163 -47.34 -15.63 6.09
CA ALA A 163 -47.92 -14.56 6.90
C ALA A 163 -47.61 -14.61 8.40
N ALA A 164 -47.18 -15.76 8.94
CA ALA A 164 -46.88 -15.95 10.37
C ALA A 164 -45.37 -15.82 10.69
N ASP A 165 -44.71 -14.81 10.12
CA ASP A 165 -43.25 -14.61 10.23
C ASP A 165 -42.43 -15.83 9.77
N GLY A 166 -43.01 -16.66 8.91
CA GLY A 166 -42.38 -17.87 8.38
C GLY A 166 -41.83 -17.63 6.98
N ALA A 167 -40.91 -18.49 6.56
CA ALA A 167 -40.58 -18.65 5.15
C ALA A 167 -40.17 -20.10 4.86
N VAL A 168 -40.37 -20.53 3.62
CA VAL A 168 -39.80 -21.78 3.12
C VAL A 168 -38.88 -21.42 1.97
N VAL A 169 -37.62 -21.81 2.11
CA VAL A 169 -36.58 -21.52 1.13
C VAL A 169 -36.12 -22.82 0.48
N THR A 170 -36.14 -22.87 -0.85
CA THR A 170 -35.47 -23.91 -1.62
C THR A 170 -34.16 -23.35 -2.17
N VAL A 171 -33.04 -23.86 -1.66
CA VAL A 171 -31.68 -23.48 -2.07
C VAL A 171 -31.12 -24.58 -2.98
N ARG A 172 -30.40 -24.21 -4.04
CA ARG A 172 -29.71 -25.14 -4.94
C ARG A 172 -28.23 -24.83 -5.00
N GLY A 173 -27.41 -25.87 -5.16
CA GLY A 173 -25.98 -25.72 -5.29
C GLY A 173 -25.29 -26.99 -5.77
N GLU A 174 -24.09 -26.80 -6.29
CA GLU A 174 -23.18 -27.89 -6.63
C GLU A 174 -22.38 -28.28 -5.39
N VAL A 175 -22.44 -29.55 -5.02
CA VAL A 175 -21.67 -30.11 -3.89
C VAL A 175 -20.53 -30.95 -4.44
N THR A 176 -19.31 -30.56 -4.09
CA THR A 176 -18.11 -31.35 -4.33
C THR A 176 -17.78 -32.13 -3.07
N GLY A 177 -17.89 -33.46 -3.15
CA GLY A 177 -17.54 -34.36 -2.05
C GLY A 177 -16.03 -34.52 -1.87
N ALA A 178 -15.62 -35.16 -0.77
CA ALA A 178 -14.20 -35.44 -0.49
C ALA A 178 -13.51 -36.33 -1.54
N ASN A 179 -14.29 -37.04 -2.35
CA ASN A 179 -13.81 -37.84 -3.49
C ASN A 179 -13.63 -37.01 -4.78
N GLY A 180 -13.83 -35.68 -4.74
CA GLY A 180 -13.74 -34.79 -5.89
C GLY A 180 -14.93 -34.87 -6.86
N LYS A 181 -15.94 -35.71 -6.59
CA LYS A 181 -17.14 -35.77 -7.43
C LYS A 181 -18.08 -34.61 -7.08
N THR A 182 -18.55 -33.94 -8.12
CA THR A 182 -19.50 -32.84 -8.02
C THR A 182 -20.90 -33.32 -8.42
N ALA A 183 -21.91 -32.95 -7.65
CA ALA A 183 -23.31 -33.23 -7.94
C ALA A 183 -24.18 -32.02 -7.58
N GLU A 184 -25.16 -31.71 -8.43
CA GLU A 184 -26.18 -30.70 -8.10
C GLU A 184 -27.16 -31.26 -7.07
N ARG A 185 -27.46 -30.46 -6.05
CA ARG A 185 -28.38 -30.81 -4.97
C ARG A 185 -29.27 -29.62 -4.63
N GLY A 186 -30.49 -29.92 -4.19
CA GLY A 186 -31.44 -28.95 -3.66
C GLY A 186 -31.73 -29.22 -2.19
N TRP A 187 -32.01 -28.16 -1.42
CA TRP A 187 -32.46 -28.28 -0.04
C TRP A 187 -33.63 -27.36 0.21
N ARG A 188 -34.64 -27.89 0.90
CA ARG A 188 -35.77 -27.13 1.42
C ARG A 188 -35.54 -26.84 2.90
N VAL A 189 -35.53 -25.57 3.26
CA VAL A 189 -35.25 -25.09 4.62
C VAL A 189 -36.45 -24.29 5.12
N PRO A 190 -37.14 -24.75 6.18
CA PRO A 190 -38.12 -23.93 6.87
C PRO A 190 -37.39 -22.88 7.71
N MET A 191 -37.82 -21.62 7.59
CA MET A 191 -37.25 -20.48 8.27
C MET A 191 -38.32 -19.79 9.12
N LYS A 192 -37.93 -19.26 10.27
CA LYS A 192 -38.78 -18.46 11.15
C LYS A 192 -38.08 -17.15 11.47
N PHE A 193 -38.79 -16.05 11.34
CA PHE A 193 -38.29 -14.73 11.70
C PHE A 193 -38.72 -14.39 13.12
N ASN A 194 -37.75 -13.99 13.94
CA ASN A 194 -37.99 -13.44 15.26
C ASN A 194 -38.06 -11.91 15.15
N THR A 195 -39.25 -11.35 15.28
CA THR A 195 -39.47 -9.90 15.19
C THR A 195 -38.80 -9.10 16.30
N LYS A 196 -38.55 -9.70 17.48
CA LYS A 196 -37.89 -9.03 18.61
C LYS A 196 -36.39 -8.91 18.40
N THR A 197 -35.73 -10.00 17.98
CA THR A 197 -34.28 -9.99 17.72
C THR A 197 -33.93 -9.58 16.30
N ARG A 198 -34.92 -9.50 15.41
CA ARG A 198 -34.77 -9.24 13.98
C ARG A 198 -33.85 -10.25 13.31
N GLU A 199 -34.02 -11.52 13.63
CA GLU A 199 -33.18 -12.60 13.13
C GLU A 199 -34.01 -13.72 12.51
N TRP A 200 -33.48 -14.33 11.47
CA TRP A 200 -34.03 -15.56 10.91
C TRP A 200 -33.36 -16.77 11.58
N THR A 201 -34.17 -17.72 12.03
CA THR A 201 -33.74 -19.03 12.51
C THR A 201 -34.22 -20.11 11.55
N GLY A 202 -33.34 -21.02 11.16
CA GLY A 202 -33.68 -22.14 10.28
C GLY A 202 -33.94 -23.42 11.07
N GLY A 203 -34.92 -24.19 10.60
CA GLY A 203 -35.10 -25.59 11.00
C GLY A 203 -34.19 -26.54 10.20
N PRO A 204 -34.34 -27.86 10.38
CA PRO A 204 -33.51 -28.84 9.67
C PRO A 204 -33.71 -28.73 8.16
N ALA A 205 -32.60 -28.63 7.43
CA ALA A 205 -32.61 -28.64 5.97
C ALA A 205 -32.88 -30.05 5.45
N VAL A 206 -33.88 -30.18 4.57
CA VAL A 206 -34.27 -31.45 3.95
C VAL A 206 -33.82 -31.45 2.50
N GLU A 207 -33.05 -32.46 2.09
CA GLU A 207 -32.63 -32.62 0.70
C GLU A 207 -33.85 -32.88 -0.19
N VAL A 208 -33.93 -32.15 -1.30
CA VAL A 208 -34.96 -32.29 -2.33
C VAL A 208 -34.29 -32.66 -3.65
N ALA A 209 -35.01 -33.40 -4.48
CA ALA A 209 -34.54 -33.73 -5.83
C ALA A 209 -34.18 -32.45 -6.61
N PRO A 210 -33.14 -32.50 -7.45
CA PRO A 210 -32.70 -31.35 -8.24
C PRO A 210 -33.83 -30.75 -9.08
#